data_AF-A0A8J8IZW0-F1
#
_entry.id   AF-A0A8J8IZW0-F1
#
_cell.length_a   1.000
_cell.length_b   1.000
_cell.length_c   1.000
_cell.angle_alpha   90.00
_cell.angle_beta   90.00
_cell.angle_gamma   90.00
#
_symmetry.space_group_name_H-M   'P 1'
#
loop_
_entity.id
_entity.type
_entity.pdbx_description
1 polymer ?
#
loop_
_entity_poly.entity_id
_entity_poly.type
_entity_poly.pdbx_seq_one_letter_code
_entity_poly.pdbx_strand_id
1 'polypeptide(L)'
;MIGVLVAISVISSYSWYKTEDDLKILRTVHEESWSKAYLTATQDIYELSYMGEVFEGLLEENASEDTIVEYAGGYYLRARHVRQIFLFLSYELTEGHSKYYKIGEGFGHLEEFFIDVRSEVGVDKTETIRENIGILKEISRIVKELGEYADPRDIPQELADELLNATSDLKLIYE
;
A
#
# COMPACT_ATOMS: atom_id res chain seq x y z
N MET A 1 28.93 -1.89 54.01
CA MET A 1 28.10 -0.90 53.27
C MET A 1 28.58 -0.72 51.83
N ILE A 2 29.88 -0.49 51.58
CA ILE A 2 30.45 -0.35 50.23
C ILE A 2 30.21 -1.60 49.35
N GLY A 3 30.46 -2.81 49.87
CA GLY A 3 30.26 -4.05 49.09
C GLY A 3 28.80 -4.34 48.69
N VAL A 4 27.82 -3.87 49.48
CA VAL A 4 26.39 -4.02 49.15
C VAL A 4 25.98 -3.05 48.05
N LEU A 5 26.50 -1.81 48.06
CA LEU A 5 26.26 -0.83 47.01
C LEU A 5 26.87 -1.25 45.66
N VAL A 6 28.07 -1.85 45.68
CA VAL A 6 28.69 -2.40 44.47
C VAL A 6 27.86 -3.56 43.90
N ALA A 7 27.42 -4.49 44.75
CA ALA A 7 26.56 -5.60 44.30
C ALA A 7 25.23 -5.10 43.70
N ILE A 8 24.58 -4.12 44.32
CA ILE A 8 23.36 -3.50 43.79
C ILE A 8 23.63 -2.83 42.44
N SER A 9 24.73 -2.08 42.31
CA SER A 9 25.09 -1.42 41.04
C SER A 9 25.37 -2.39 39.90
N VAL A 10 25.95 -3.56 40.19
CA VAL A 10 26.22 -4.60 39.18
C VAL A 10 24.92 -5.28 38.75
N ILE A 11 24.01 -5.55 39.69
CA ILE A 11 22.70 -6.15 39.40
C ILE A 11 21.82 -5.19 38.60
N SER A 12 21.79 -3.91 38.93
CA SER A 12 21.03 -2.92 38.16
C SER A 12 21.64 -2.70 36.78
N SER A 13 22.96 -2.62 36.65
CA SER A 13 23.62 -2.53 35.34
C SER A 13 23.34 -3.75 34.46
N TYR A 14 23.36 -4.95 35.05
CA TYR A 14 23.03 -6.19 34.34
C TYR A 14 21.56 -6.27 33.95
N SER A 15 20.65 -5.85 34.84
CA SER A 15 19.22 -5.75 34.53
C SER A 15 18.96 -4.77 33.39
N TRP A 16 19.60 -3.61 33.41
CA TRP A 16 19.48 -2.62 32.33
C TRP A 16 20.03 -3.14 31.01
N TYR A 17 21.21 -3.75 31.02
CA TYR A 17 21.82 -4.34 29.83
C TYR A 17 20.93 -5.45 29.25
N LYS A 18 20.40 -6.34 30.09
CA LYS A 18 19.47 -7.38 29.67
C LYS A 18 18.16 -6.81 29.14
N THR A 19 17.61 -5.77 29.76
CA THR A 19 16.43 -5.07 29.25
C THR A 19 16.71 -4.39 27.92
N GLU A 20 17.89 -3.80 27.72
CA GLU A 20 18.29 -3.20 26.45
C GLU A 20 18.44 -4.25 25.34
N ASP A 21 19.04 -5.40 25.63
CA ASP A 21 19.15 -6.53 24.70
C ASP A 21 17.79 -7.16 24.39
N ASP A 22 16.92 -7.35 25.40
CA ASP A 22 15.55 -7.84 25.20
C ASP A 22 14.73 -6.85 24.35
N LEU A 23 14.89 -5.54 24.56
CA LEU A 23 14.26 -4.51 23.73
C LEU A 23 14.80 -4.49 22.30
N LYS A 24 16.09 -4.72 22.10
CA LYS A 24 16.69 -4.86 20.75
C LYS A 24 16.13 -6.07 20.03
N ILE A 25 16.06 -7.23 20.68
CA ILE A 25 15.51 -8.46 20.11
C ILE A 25 14.03 -8.24 19.76
N LEU A 26 13.24 -7.65 20.65
CA LEU A 26 11.84 -7.35 20.39
C LEU A 26 11.67 -6.39 19.21
N ARG A 27 12.51 -5.35 19.11
CA ARG A 27 12.52 -4.45 17.94
C ARG A 27 12.85 -5.20 16.65
N THR A 28 13.88 -6.04 16.64
CA THR A 28 14.25 -6.81 15.45
C THR A 28 13.14 -7.77 15.02
N VAL A 29 12.54 -8.51 15.96
CA VAL A 29 11.41 -9.41 15.68
C VAL A 29 10.20 -8.64 15.14
N HIS A 30 9.94 -7.47 15.71
CA HIS A 30 8.87 -6.59 15.29
C HIS A 30 9.11 -6.02 13.89
N GLU A 31 10.31 -5.52 13.61
CA GLU A 31 10.72 -5.05 12.27
C GLU A 31 10.62 -6.15 11.22
N GLU A 32 11.09 -7.38 11.51
CA GLU A 32 10.96 -8.52 10.60
C GLU A 32 9.50 -8.89 10.30
N SER A 33 8.60 -8.71 11.27
CA SER A 33 7.19 -9.01 11.08
C SER A 33 6.50 -8.01 10.13
N TRP A 34 6.97 -6.77 10.08
CA TRP A 34 6.42 -5.71 9.22
C TRP A 34 6.89 -5.83 7.78
N SER A 35 8.17 -6.15 7.58
CA SER A 35 8.66 -6.52 6.25
C SER A 35 7.88 -7.73 5.71
N LYS A 36 7.53 -8.71 6.54
CA LYS A 36 6.68 -9.84 6.12
C LYS A 36 5.27 -9.43 5.72
N ALA A 37 4.64 -8.50 6.45
CA ALA A 37 3.32 -7.97 6.08
C ALA A 37 3.38 -7.19 4.75
N TYR A 38 4.42 -6.38 4.55
CA TYR A 38 4.64 -5.70 3.26
C TYR A 38 4.81 -6.68 2.10
N LEU A 39 5.57 -7.77 2.32
CA LEU A 39 5.77 -8.80 1.30
C LEU A 39 4.47 -9.45 0.83
N THR A 40 3.40 -9.50 1.63
CA THR A 40 2.12 -10.04 1.16
C THR A 40 1.47 -9.15 0.10
N ALA A 41 1.72 -7.84 0.13
CA ALA A 41 1.20 -6.88 -0.85
C ALA A 41 1.99 -6.86 -2.17
N THR A 42 3.20 -7.42 -2.22
CA THR A 42 4.10 -7.29 -3.40
C THR A 42 3.51 -7.86 -4.68
N GLN A 43 2.83 -9.01 -4.61
CA GLN A 43 2.15 -9.59 -5.78
C GLN A 43 1.04 -8.66 -6.28
N ASP A 44 0.29 -8.03 -5.37
CA ASP A 44 -0.82 -7.16 -5.73
C ASP A 44 -0.32 -5.83 -6.29
N ILE A 45 0.76 -5.27 -5.73
CA ILE A 45 1.48 -4.12 -6.29
C ILE A 45 1.96 -4.43 -7.70
N TYR A 46 2.56 -5.62 -7.92
CA TYR A 46 2.99 -6.04 -9.25
C TYR A 46 1.82 -6.06 -10.24
N GLU A 47 0.70 -6.72 -9.91
CA GLU A 47 -0.46 -6.80 -10.80
C GLU A 47 -1.08 -5.42 -11.08
N LEU A 48 -1.19 -4.56 -10.06
CA LEU A 48 -1.70 -3.18 -10.19
C LEU A 48 -0.79 -2.31 -11.08
N SER A 49 0.51 -2.60 -11.12
CA SER A 49 1.45 -1.88 -11.99
C SER A 49 1.19 -2.06 -13.49
N TYR A 50 0.35 -3.03 -13.88
CA TYR A 50 -0.05 -3.29 -15.27
C TYR A 50 -1.51 -2.96 -15.57
N MET A 51 -2.29 -2.43 -14.61
CA MET A 51 -3.73 -2.22 -14.81
C MET A 51 -4.07 -1.31 -15.99
N GLY A 52 -3.30 -0.23 -16.19
CA GLY A 52 -3.52 0.68 -17.32
C GLY A 52 -3.32 0.00 -18.66
N GLU A 53 -2.29 -0.83 -18.80
CA GLU A 53 -2.02 -1.61 -20.03
C GLU A 53 -3.10 -2.65 -20.27
N VAL A 54 -3.57 -3.33 -19.21
CA VAL A 54 -4.63 -4.34 -19.31
C VAL A 54 -5.94 -3.72 -19.76
N PHE A 55 -6.37 -2.62 -19.15
CA PHE A 55 -7.61 -1.96 -19.57
C PHE A 55 -7.51 -1.32 -20.95
N GLU A 56 -6.34 -0.80 -21.33
CA GLU A 56 -6.10 -0.30 -22.69
C GLU A 56 -6.29 -1.42 -23.72
N GLY A 57 -5.69 -2.60 -23.48
CA GLY A 57 -5.88 -3.77 -24.34
C GLY A 57 -7.34 -4.24 -24.42
N LEU A 58 -8.06 -4.27 -23.29
CA LEU A 58 -9.48 -4.62 -23.27
C LEU A 58 -10.33 -3.64 -24.09
N LEU A 59 -10.02 -2.35 -24.03
CA LEU A 59 -10.71 -1.33 -24.81
C LEU A 59 -10.40 -1.46 -26.32
N GLU A 60 -9.14 -1.70 -26.69
CA GLU A 60 -8.71 -1.90 -28.09
C GLU A 60 -9.37 -3.13 -28.72
N GLU A 61 -9.53 -4.21 -27.96
CA GLU A 61 -10.16 -5.45 -28.39
C GLU A 61 -11.70 -5.40 -28.37
N ASN A 62 -12.30 -4.29 -27.91
CA ASN A 62 -13.74 -4.15 -27.69
C ASN A 62 -14.30 -5.27 -26.79
N ALA A 63 -13.61 -5.54 -25.67
CA ALA A 63 -14.05 -6.50 -24.67
C ALA A 63 -15.48 -6.20 -24.20
N SER A 64 -16.19 -7.25 -23.78
CA SER A 64 -17.54 -7.06 -23.23
C SER A 64 -17.48 -6.31 -21.90
N GLU A 65 -18.59 -5.63 -21.57
CA GLU A 65 -18.72 -4.96 -20.27
C GLU A 65 -18.53 -5.95 -19.10
N ASP A 66 -19.03 -7.18 -19.24
CA ASP A 66 -18.82 -8.24 -18.25
C ASP A 66 -17.33 -8.53 -18.00
N THR A 67 -16.50 -8.54 -19.05
CA THR A 67 -15.05 -8.72 -18.93
C THR A 67 -14.41 -7.51 -18.24
N ILE A 68 -14.81 -6.28 -18.59
CA ILE A 68 -14.34 -5.07 -17.90
C ILE A 68 -14.65 -5.13 -16.40
N VAL A 69 -15.88 -5.55 -16.04
CA VAL A 69 -16.34 -5.69 -14.65
C VAL A 69 -15.55 -6.78 -13.91
N GLU A 70 -15.24 -7.90 -14.56
CA GLU A 70 -14.43 -8.97 -13.97
C GLU A 70 -13.02 -8.49 -13.62
N TYR A 71 -12.35 -7.81 -14.56
CA TYR A 71 -11.03 -7.24 -14.33
C TYR A 71 -11.06 -6.14 -13.26
N ALA A 72 -12.06 -5.25 -13.29
CA ALA A 72 -12.25 -4.25 -12.25
C ALA A 72 -12.41 -4.89 -10.86
N GLY A 73 -13.16 -5.99 -10.76
CA GLY A 73 -13.27 -6.76 -9.51
C GLY A 73 -11.94 -7.34 -9.03
N GLY A 74 -11.11 -7.82 -9.95
CA GLY A 74 -9.76 -8.28 -9.66
C GLY A 74 -8.87 -7.15 -9.11
N TYR A 75 -8.93 -5.96 -9.70
CA TYR A 75 -8.14 -4.81 -9.25
C TYR A 75 -8.65 -4.18 -7.96
N TYR A 76 -9.97 -4.15 -7.75
CA TYR A 76 -10.61 -3.75 -6.49
C TYR A 76 -10.04 -4.55 -5.30
N LEU A 77 -9.99 -5.88 -5.40
CA LEU A 77 -9.50 -6.73 -4.30
C LEU A 77 -8.02 -6.47 -3.98
N ARG A 78 -7.21 -6.26 -5.01
CA ARG A 78 -5.79 -5.97 -4.88
C ARG A 78 -5.57 -4.60 -4.25
N ALA A 79 -6.23 -3.56 -4.77
CA ALA A 79 -6.15 -2.21 -4.22
C ALA A 79 -6.55 -2.19 -2.74
N ARG A 80 -7.64 -2.88 -2.38
CA ARG A 80 -8.09 -3.05 -0.99
C ARG A 80 -7.02 -3.72 -0.11
N HIS A 81 -6.39 -4.79 -0.58
CA HIS A 81 -5.35 -5.46 0.20
C HIS A 81 -4.13 -4.56 0.41
N VAL A 82 -3.63 -3.92 -0.65
CA VAL A 82 -2.48 -3.00 -0.55
C VAL A 82 -2.79 -1.83 0.37
N ARG A 83 -3.98 -1.22 0.25
CA ARG A 83 -4.48 -0.21 1.18
C ARG A 83 -4.38 -0.68 2.64
N GLN A 84 -4.92 -1.86 2.94
CA GLN A 84 -4.93 -2.38 4.31
C GLN A 84 -3.52 -2.55 4.87
N ILE A 85 -2.59 -3.04 4.06
CA ILE A 85 -1.19 -3.20 4.45
C ILE A 85 -0.55 -1.84 4.73
N PHE A 86 -0.73 -0.84 3.87
CA PHE A 86 -0.13 0.48 4.11
C PHE A 86 -0.78 1.26 5.25
N LEU A 87 -2.10 1.14 5.45
CA LEU A 87 -2.75 1.70 6.64
C LEU A 87 -2.23 1.02 7.91
N PHE A 88 -2.04 -0.30 7.90
CA PHE A 88 -1.43 -1.02 9.01
C PHE A 88 -0.01 -0.51 9.29
N LEU A 89 0.85 -0.41 8.27
CA LEU A 89 2.21 0.15 8.39
C LEU A 89 2.20 1.58 8.95
N SER A 90 1.19 2.39 8.61
CA SER A 90 1.08 3.76 9.13
C SER A 90 0.89 3.80 10.65
N TYR A 91 0.21 2.82 11.25
CA TYR A 91 0.02 2.74 12.70
C TYR A 91 1.25 2.19 13.42
N GLU A 92 1.95 1.23 12.80
CA GLU A 92 3.08 0.53 13.42
C GLU A 92 4.42 1.27 13.23
N LEU A 93 4.61 2.01 12.13
CA LEU A 93 5.83 2.75 11.82
C LEU A 93 5.61 4.26 11.97
N THR A 94 5.77 4.77 13.20
CA THR A 94 5.57 6.20 13.50
C THR A 94 6.52 7.10 12.72
N GLU A 95 7.76 6.67 12.48
CA GLU A 95 8.74 7.32 11.59
C GLU A 95 8.38 6.99 10.13
N GLY A 96 7.30 7.58 9.63
CA GLY A 96 6.78 7.29 8.29
C GLY A 96 5.26 7.28 8.20
N HIS A 97 4.55 7.51 9.30
CA HIS A 97 3.09 7.52 9.37
C HIS A 97 2.42 8.24 8.19
N SER A 98 2.80 9.49 7.93
CA SER A 98 2.24 10.31 6.83
C SER A 98 2.43 9.65 5.46
N LYS A 99 3.63 9.13 5.18
CA LYS A 99 3.96 8.42 3.93
C LYS A 99 3.04 7.21 3.73
N TYR A 100 3.00 6.33 4.73
CA TYR A 100 2.22 5.09 4.64
C TYR A 100 0.72 5.36 4.61
N TYR A 101 0.25 6.34 5.37
CA TYR A 101 -1.14 6.77 5.33
C TYR A 101 -1.52 7.24 3.93
N LYS A 102 -0.74 8.13 3.31
CA LYS A 102 -1.01 8.62 1.94
C LYS A 102 -1.01 7.51 0.89
N ILE A 103 -0.08 6.55 0.99
CA ILE A 103 -0.10 5.38 0.10
C ILE A 103 -1.38 4.57 0.31
N GLY A 104 -1.74 4.31 1.56
CA GLY A 104 -2.98 3.62 1.93
C GLY A 104 -4.21 4.31 1.35
N GLU A 105 -4.31 5.63 1.50
CA GLU A 105 -5.41 6.44 0.96
C GLU A 105 -5.44 6.43 -0.58
N GLY A 106 -4.28 6.51 -1.24
CA GLY A 106 -4.22 6.42 -2.71
C GLY A 106 -4.75 5.10 -3.25
N PHE A 107 -4.40 3.97 -2.61
CA PHE A 107 -5.02 2.69 -2.93
C PHE A 107 -6.50 2.60 -2.49
N GLY A 108 -6.94 3.43 -1.53
CA GLY A 108 -8.34 3.59 -1.17
C GLY A 108 -9.18 4.26 -2.25
N HIS A 109 -8.69 5.33 -2.87
CA HIS A 109 -9.35 5.94 -4.03
C HIS A 109 -9.43 4.95 -5.20
N LEU A 110 -8.37 4.15 -5.41
CA LEU A 110 -8.36 3.12 -6.44
C LEU A 110 -9.33 1.96 -6.12
N GLU A 111 -9.43 1.56 -4.85
CA GLU A 111 -10.44 0.60 -4.36
C GLU A 111 -11.85 1.11 -4.66
N GLU A 112 -12.14 2.37 -4.31
CA GLU A 112 -13.43 3.04 -4.52
C GLU A 112 -13.80 3.11 -6.02
N PHE A 113 -12.87 3.56 -6.85
CA PHE A 113 -13.07 3.60 -8.29
C PHE A 113 -13.45 2.23 -8.87
N PHE A 114 -12.70 1.17 -8.52
CA PHE A 114 -12.98 -0.15 -9.08
C PHE A 114 -14.23 -0.82 -8.51
N ILE A 115 -14.62 -0.55 -7.26
CA ILE A 115 -15.89 -1.06 -6.74
C ILE A 115 -17.08 -0.40 -7.43
N ASP A 116 -16.98 0.88 -7.75
CA ASP A 116 -17.97 1.65 -8.51
C ASP A 116 -18.10 1.12 -9.95
N VAL A 117 -16.97 0.93 -10.64
CA VAL A 117 -16.96 0.28 -11.97
C VAL A 117 -17.60 -1.10 -11.90
N ARG A 118 -17.30 -1.89 -10.86
CA ARG A 118 -17.84 -3.25 -10.74
C ARG A 118 -19.33 -3.30 -10.42
N SER A 119 -19.83 -2.38 -9.60
CA SER A 119 -21.09 -2.61 -8.86
C SER A 119 -22.19 -1.62 -9.20
N GLU A 120 -21.86 -0.44 -9.73
CA GLU A 120 -22.87 0.61 -9.91
C GLU A 120 -23.83 0.30 -11.07
N VAL A 121 -25.13 0.41 -10.85
CA VAL A 121 -26.14 0.06 -11.85
C VAL A 121 -26.46 1.26 -12.74
N GLY A 122 -26.59 1.04 -14.04
CA GLY A 122 -27.02 2.08 -14.99
C GLY A 122 -25.90 3.01 -15.47
N VAL A 123 -24.64 2.60 -15.28
CA VAL A 123 -23.46 3.34 -15.70
C VAL A 123 -22.73 2.54 -16.76
N ASP A 124 -22.28 3.22 -17.82
CA ASP A 124 -21.44 2.61 -18.85
C ASP A 124 -20.03 2.39 -18.29
N LYS A 125 -19.72 1.13 -17.98
CA LYS A 125 -18.45 0.76 -17.34
C LYS A 125 -17.28 0.89 -18.31
N THR A 126 -17.57 0.63 -19.58
CA THR A 126 -16.57 0.71 -20.65
C THR A 126 -16.17 2.17 -20.86
N GLU A 127 -17.14 3.08 -20.92
CA GLU A 127 -16.86 4.51 -21.02
C GLU A 127 -16.16 5.04 -19.76
N THR A 128 -16.60 4.63 -18.57
CA THR A 128 -15.94 5.04 -17.30
C THR A 128 -14.45 4.69 -17.29
N ILE A 129 -14.09 3.48 -17.73
CA ILE A 129 -12.69 3.06 -17.86
C ILE A 129 -11.99 3.84 -18.97
N ARG A 130 -12.65 4.06 -20.11
CA ARG A 130 -12.10 4.82 -21.26
C ARG A 130 -11.75 6.26 -20.87
N GLU A 131 -12.61 6.94 -20.12
CA GLU A 131 -12.38 8.32 -19.67
C GLU A 131 -11.22 8.43 -18.67
N ASN A 132 -10.97 7.37 -17.90
CA ASN A 132 -9.91 7.33 -16.88
C ASN A 132 -8.62 6.64 -17.34
N ILE A 133 -8.55 6.13 -18.57
CA ILE A 133 -7.42 5.28 -19.00
C ILE A 133 -6.06 5.96 -18.88
N GLY A 134 -5.99 7.26 -19.17
CA GLY A 134 -4.76 8.05 -19.01
C GLY A 134 -4.30 8.11 -17.56
N ILE A 135 -5.24 8.30 -16.62
CA ILE A 135 -4.97 8.34 -15.19
C ILE A 135 -4.55 6.95 -14.68
N LEU A 136 -5.25 5.89 -15.11
CA LEU A 136 -4.90 4.51 -14.75
C LEU A 136 -3.48 4.15 -15.21
N LYS A 137 -3.06 4.60 -16.39
CA LYS A 137 -1.69 4.40 -16.88
C LYS A 137 -0.64 5.15 -16.05
N GLU A 138 -0.96 6.38 -15.61
CA GLU A 138 -0.07 7.13 -14.72
C GLU A 138 0.04 6.47 -13.35
N ILE A 139 -1.08 6.03 -12.77
CA ILE A 139 -1.08 5.27 -11.52
C ILE A 139 -0.29 3.96 -11.69
N SER A 140 -0.45 3.24 -12.79
CA SER A 140 0.34 2.04 -13.10
C SER A 140 1.85 2.32 -13.09
N ARG A 141 2.30 3.43 -13.68
CA ARG A 141 3.71 3.87 -13.64
C ARG A 141 4.19 4.08 -12.20
N ILE A 142 3.42 4.81 -11.40
CA ILE A 142 3.75 5.12 -9.99
C ILE A 142 3.80 3.84 -9.15
N VAL A 143 2.81 2.95 -9.31
CA VAL A 143 2.74 1.67 -8.59
C VAL A 143 3.88 0.74 -9.00
N LYS A 144 4.33 0.80 -10.26
CA LYS A 144 5.51 0.07 -10.72
C LYS A 144 6.77 0.50 -9.99
N GLU A 145 6.98 1.81 -9.87
CA GLU A 145 8.10 2.39 -9.13
C GLU A 145 8.01 2.04 -7.64
N LEU A 146 6.82 2.05 -7.05
CA LEU A 146 6.57 1.60 -5.67
C LEU A 146 7.01 0.14 -5.46
N GLY A 147 6.78 -0.71 -6.46
CA GLY A 147 7.17 -2.13 -6.44
C GLY A 147 8.68 -2.39 -6.53
N GLU A 148 9.50 -1.39 -6.85
CA GLU A 148 10.97 -1.53 -6.87
C GLU A 148 11.58 -1.57 -5.46
N TYR A 149 10.85 -1.08 -4.46
CA TYR A 149 11.30 -1.01 -3.07
C TYR A 149 10.99 -2.32 -2.34
N ALA A 150 12.04 -3.07 -2.00
CA ALA A 150 11.93 -4.29 -1.21
C ALA A 150 11.59 -4.03 0.27
N ASP A 151 11.94 -2.84 0.78
CA ASP A 151 11.65 -2.39 2.13
C ASP A 151 10.75 -1.14 2.08
N PRO A 152 9.59 -1.13 2.77
CA PRO A 152 8.70 0.02 2.76
C PRO A 152 9.31 1.27 3.40
N ARG A 153 10.39 1.14 4.18
CA ARG A 153 11.12 2.28 4.76
C ARG A 153 11.85 3.08 3.70
N ASP A 154 12.32 2.42 2.64
CA ASP A 154 13.08 3.04 1.56
C ASP A 154 12.21 3.81 0.56
N ILE A 155 10.89 3.60 0.58
CA ILE A 155 9.95 4.34 -0.25
C ILE A 155 10.08 5.85 0.04
N PRO A 156 10.30 6.72 -0.96
CA PRO A 156 10.37 8.16 -0.74
C PRO A 156 8.99 8.77 -0.45
N GLN A 157 8.95 9.90 0.27
CA GLN A 157 7.70 10.60 0.57
C GLN A 157 7.04 11.16 -0.69
N GLU A 158 7.86 11.57 -1.65
CA GLU A 158 7.44 12.14 -2.93
C GLU A 158 6.59 11.15 -3.72
N LEU A 159 6.95 9.86 -3.71
CA LEU A 159 6.19 8.82 -4.41
C LEU A 159 4.80 8.57 -3.77
N ALA A 160 4.70 8.71 -2.43
CA ALA A 160 3.42 8.65 -1.74
C ALA A 160 2.52 9.84 -2.10
N ASP A 161 3.11 11.02 -2.27
CA ASP A 161 2.39 12.23 -2.67
C ASP A 161 1.93 12.15 -4.12
N GLU A 162 2.79 11.67 -5.03
CA GLU A 162 2.45 11.41 -6.43
C GLU A 162 1.28 10.42 -6.56
N LEU A 163 1.34 9.30 -5.84
CA LEU A 163 0.28 8.29 -5.86
C LEU A 163 -1.05 8.87 -5.39
N LEU A 164 -1.05 9.58 -4.25
CA LEU A 164 -2.27 10.17 -3.70
C LEU A 164 -2.88 11.20 -4.66
N ASN A 165 -2.05 12.05 -5.27
CA ASN A 165 -2.53 13.04 -6.23
C ASN A 165 -3.11 12.37 -7.48
N ALA A 166 -2.37 11.44 -8.10
CA ALA A 166 -2.81 10.77 -9.33
C ALA A 166 -4.11 9.98 -9.12
N THR A 167 -4.28 9.35 -7.96
CA THR A 167 -5.51 8.61 -7.63
C THR A 167 -6.67 9.52 -7.25
N SER A 168 -6.42 10.73 -6.75
CA SER A 168 -7.46 11.73 -6.48
C SER A 168 -8.03 12.35 -7.77
N ASP A 169 -7.30 12.27 -8.89
CA ASP A 169 -7.75 12.74 -10.19
C ASP A 169 -8.69 11.74 -10.90
N LEU A 170 -8.89 10.54 -10.34
CA LEU A 170 -9.84 9.56 -10.87
C LEU A 170 -11.25 10.14 -10.84
N LYS A 171 -11.90 10.18 -12.00
CA LYS A 171 -13.30 10.58 -12.09
C LYS A 171 -14.16 9.44 -11.56
N LEU A 172 -14.71 9.66 -10.37
CA LEU A 172 -15.68 8.78 -9.78
C LEU A 172 -17.01 8.89 -10.54
N ILE A 173 -17.82 7.85 -10.46
CA ILE A 173 -19.10 7.75 -11.19
C ILE A 173 -20.12 8.83 -10.71
N TYR A 174 -19.84 9.52 -9.60
CA TYR A 174 -20.73 10.51 -8.97
C TYR A 174 -20.32 11.98 -9.14
N GLU A 175 -19.26 12.29 -9.90
CA GLU A 175 -18.81 13.67 -10.19
C GLU A 175 -19.06 14.09 -11.65
#